data_AF-A0A133VC01-F1
#
_entry.id   AF-A0A133VC01-F1
#
_cell.length_a   1.000
_cell.length_b   1.000
_cell.length_c   1.000
_cell.angle_alpha   90.00
_cell.angle_beta   90.00
_cell.angle_gamma   90.00
#
_symmetry.space_group_name_H-M   'P 1'
#
loop_
_entity.id
_entity.type
_entity.pdbx_description
1 polymer ?
#
loop_
_entity_poly.entity_id
_entity_poly.type
_entity_poly.pdbx_seq_one_letter_code
_entity_poly.pdbx_strand_id
1 'polypeptide(L)'
;MEDRKRPELAILKGFFDWLQGEAPRKIGNGKGFALKSSHVYLAALTDFMSYHDLPVDKRRLNLPRPTREQRNRKINIRCEQVKKLVSHAKSVRDRAVILCLWQSGMSIGDLLGLNVGDVMIEDPIRGSLDD
;
A
#
# COMPACT_ATOMS: atom_id res chain seq x y z
N MET A 1 21.07 30.04 -16.70
CA MET A 1 22.48 29.56 -16.62
C MET A 1 22.75 28.65 -15.41
N GLU A 2 21.80 28.50 -14.47
CA GLU A 2 22.01 27.73 -13.23
C GLU A 2 21.74 26.22 -13.38
N ASP A 3 20.87 25.84 -14.32
CA ASP A 3 20.55 24.43 -14.62
C ASP A 3 21.72 23.62 -15.19
N ARG A 4 22.78 24.27 -15.69
CA ARG A 4 23.99 23.59 -16.17
C ARG A 4 24.87 23.05 -15.03
N LYS A 5 24.65 23.49 -13.78
CA LYS A 5 25.49 23.13 -12.63
C LYS A 5 25.06 21.84 -11.92
N ARG A 6 23.91 21.26 -12.26
CA ARG A 6 23.31 20.09 -11.57
C ARG A 6 22.56 19.17 -12.54
N PRO A 7 23.27 18.36 -13.34
CA PRO A 7 22.66 17.46 -14.34
C PRO A 7 21.69 16.45 -13.72
N GLU A 8 21.86 16.10 -12.44
CA GLU A 8 21.01 15.18 -11.70
C GLU A 8 19.53 15.63 -11.67
N LEU A 9 19.26 16.93 -11.59
CA LEU A 9 17.89 17.45 -11.54
C LEU A 9 17.16 17.23 -12.87
N ALA A 10 17.87 17.43 -13.99
CA ALA A 10 17.32 17.20 -15.32
C ALA A 10 17.05 15.70 -15.55
N ILE A 11 17.96 14.84 -15.12
CA ILE A 11 17.81 13.37 -15.22
C ILE A 11 16.60 12.91 -14.41
N LEU A 12 16.47 13.36 -13.16
CA LEU A 12 15.36 12.97 -12.29
C LEU A 12 14.01 13.46 -12.80
N LYS A 13 13.96 14.67 -13.37
CA LYS A 13 12.75 15.19 -14.01
C LYS A 13 12.40 14.38 -15.26
N GLY A 14 13.37 14.10 -16.12
CA GLY A 14 13.16 13.25 -17.31
C GLY A 14 12.71 11.84 -16.94
N PHE A 15 13.28 11.25 -15.89
CA PHE A 15 12.84 9.97 -15.35
C PHE A 15 11.38 10.02 -14.84
N PHE A 16 11.00 11.10 -14.16
CA PHE A 16 9.63 11.29 -13.69
C PHE A 16 8.63 11.41 -14.85
N ASP A 17 8.98 12.17 -15.88
CA ASP A 17 8.17 12.35 -17.08
C ASP A 17 8.03 11.02 -17.86
N TRP A 18 9.13 10.27 -17.97
CA TRP A 18 9.12 8.91 -18.54
C TRP A 18 8.22 7.95 -17.74
N LEU A 19 8.28 8.00 -16.40
CA LEU A 19 7.40 7.22 -15.54
C LEU A 19 5.92 7.54 -15.76
N GLN A 20 5.57 8.80 -16.05
CA GLN A 20 4.18 9.21 -16.28
C GLN A 20 3.67 8.86 -17.68
N GLY A 21 4.54 8.85 -18.70
CA GLY A 21 4.11 8.70 -20.10
C GLY A 21 4.41 7.34 -20.71
N GLU A 22 5.65 6.87 -20.60
CA GLU A 22 6.18 5.81 -21.46
C GLU A 22 6.42 4.49 -20.72
N ALA A 23 6.63 4.55 -19.41
CA ALA A 23 7.03 3.40 -18.64
C ALA A 23 5.97 2.27 -18.73
N PRO A 24 6.39 1.03 -19.02
CA PRO A 24 5.46 -0.08 -19.18
C PRO A 24 4.83 -0.45 -17.84
N ARG A 25 3.53 -0.76 -17.86
CA ARG A 25 2.86 -1.30 -16.67
C ARG A 25 3.22 -2.78 -16.51
N LYS A 26 3.48 -3.20 -15.26
CA LYS A 26 3.74 -4.60 -14.91
C LYS A 26 2.55 -5.53 -15.20
N ILE A 27 1.32 -4.99 -15.12
CA ILE A 27 0.07 -5.73 -15.30
C ILE A 27 -0.88 -4.90 -16.16
N GLY A 28 -1.40 -5.53 -17.23
CA GLY A 28 -2.38 -4.95 -18.17
C GLY A 28 -1.77 -4.20 -19.35
N ASN A 29 -2.64 -3.81 -20.30
CA ASN A 29 -2.26 -3.00 -21.44
C ASN A 29 -2.30 -1.50 -21.06
N GLY A 30 -1.18 -0.80 -21.22
CA GLY A 30 -1.09 0.64 -20.98
C GLY A 30 0.33 1.11 -20.69
N LYS A 31 0.53 2.42 -20.81
CA LYS A 31 1.78 3.11 -20.45
C LYS A 31 1.53 4.09 -19.31
N GLY A 32 2.59 4.40 -18.56
CA GLY A 32 2.55 5.41 -17.51
C GLY A 32 2.03 4.89 -16.16
N PHE A 33 2.75 5.26 -15.11
CA PHE A 33 2.40 5.02 -13.72
C PHE A 33 1.45 6.11 -13.20
N ALA A 34 0.69 5.77 -12.15
CA ALA A 34 -0.06 6.78 -11.43
C ALA A 34 0.89 7.79 -10.76
N LEU A 35 0.47 9.05 -10.68
CA LEU A 35 1.29 10.14 -10.14
C LEU A 35 1.86 9.82 -8.75
N LYS A 36 1.06 9.20 -7.87
CA LYS A 36 1.49 8.74 -6.54
C LYS A 36 2.62 7.71 -6.63
N SER A 37 2.50 6.71 -7.52
CA SER A 37 3.52 5.70 -7.74
C SER A 37 4.81 6.30 -8.27
N SER A 38 4.74 7.25 -9.22
CA SER A 38 5.92 7.95 -9.72
C SER A 38 6.65 8.73 -8.63
N HIS A 39 5.92 9.38 -7.71
CA HIS A 39 6.51 10.02 -6.53
C HIS A 39 7.19 9.03 -5.59
N VAL A 40 6.66 7.81 -5.43
CA VAL A 40 7.29 6.74 -4.64
C VAL A 40 8.61 6.28 -5.27
N TYR A 41 8.63 6.04 -6.58
CA TYR A 41 9.86 5.66 -7.28
C TYR A 41 10.93 6.77 -7.21
N LEU A 42 10.52 8.02 -7.41
CA LEU A 42 11.41 9.16 -7.27
C LEU A 42 11.95 9.28 -5.84
N ALA A 43 11.12 9.04 -4.83
CA ALA A 43 11.56 9.06 -3.43
C ALA A 43 12.63 7.99 -3.16
N ALA A 44 12.43 6.75 -3.63
CA ALA A 44 13.43 5.70 -3.51
C ALA A 44 14.75 6.06 -4.21
N LEU A 45 14.69 6.64 -5.41
CA LEU A 45 15.88 7.07 -6.14
C LEU A 45 16.61 8.20 -5.43
N THR A 46 15.89 9.21 -4.91
CA THR A 46 16.51 10.29 -4.14
C THR A 46 17.14 9.81 -2.84
N ASP A 47 16.58 8.77 -2.22
CA ASP A 47 17.12 8.17 -1.00
C ASP A 47 18.41 7.41 -1.30
N PHE A 48 18.41 6.62 -2.39
CA PHE A 48 19.60 5.97 -2.93
C PHE A 48 20.71 6.98 -3.27
N MET A 49 20.39 8.08 -3.93
CA MET A 49 21.39 9.12 -4.24
C MET A 49 21.92 9.79 -2.98
N SER A 50 21.07 10.03 -1.99
CA SER A 50 21.48 10.59 -0.70
C SER A 50 22.40 9.65 0.06
N TYR A 51 22.16 8.34 -0.01
CA TYR A 51 23.05 7.30 0.54
C TYR A 51 24.45 7.32 -0.11
N HIS A 52 24.54 7.73 -1.37
CA HIS A 52 25.80 7.88 -2.11
C HIS A 52 26.34 9.33 -2.10
N ASP A 53 26.04 10.11 -1.05
CA ASP A 53 26.52 11.48 -0.84
C ASP A 53 26.16 12.48 -1.96
N LEU A 54 25.08 12.20 -2.70
CA LEU A 54 24.53 13.07 -3.74
C LEU A 54 23.13 13.54 -3.34
N PRO A 55 22.99 14.41 -2.32
CA PRO A 55 21.68 14.84 -1.84
C PRO A 55 20.97 15.72 -2.86
N VAL A 56 19.75 15.33 -3.22
CA VAL A 56 18.91 16.06 -4.17
C VAL A 56 17.80 16.82 -3.46
N ASP A 57 17.75 18.14 -3.69
CA ASP A 57 16.67 18.98 -3.21
C ASP A 57 15.40 18.79 -4.08
N LYS A 58 14.47 17.98 -3.55
CA LYS A 58 13.18 17.68 -4.20
C LYS A 58 12.36 18.92 -4.54
N ARG A 59 12.52 20.03 -3.80
CA ARG A 59 11.77 21.27 -4.03
C ARG A 59 12.14 21.91 -5.36
N ARG A 60 13.37 21.69 -5.83
CA ARG A 60 13.88 22.23 -7.11
C ARG A 60 13.34 21.49 -8.33
N LEU A 61 12.86 20.26 -8.17
CA LEU A 61 12.30 19.47 -9.28
C LEU A 61 10.97 20.04 -9.79
N ASN A 62 10.27 20.86 -9.00
CA ASN A 62 9.00 21.52 -9.33
C ASN A 62 7.99 20.57 -10.00
N LEU A 63 7.79 19.39 -9.41
CA LEU A 63 6.96 18.33 -9.97
C LEU A 63 5.47 18.54 -9.65
N PRO A 64 4.56 18.05 -10.52
CA PRO A 64 3.13 18.10 -10.24
C PRO A 64 2.81 17.38 -8.92
N ARG A 65 2.02 18.05 -8.08
CA ARG A 65 1.62 17.50 -6.77
C ARG A 65 0.72 16.30 -6.98
N PRO A 66 0.93 15.20 -6.23
CA PRO A 66 0.06 14.04 -6.32
C PRO A 66 -1.39 14.44 -6.03
N THR A 67 -2.33 13.91 -6.82
CA THR A 67 -3.76 14.10 -6.60
C THR A 67 -4.07 13.79 -5.14
N ARG A 68 -4.70 14.76 -4.46
CA ARG A 68 -5.13 14.54 -3.07
C ARG A 68 -5.99 13.30 -3.03
N GLU A 69 -5.58 12.34 -2.21
CA GLU A 69 -6.37 11.14 -1.97
C GLU A 69 -7.75 11.60 -1.51
N GLN A 70 -8.80 11.19 -2.24
CA GLN A 70 -10.16 11.33 -1.74
C GLN A 70 -10.25 10.44 -0.52
N ARG A 71 -10.03 11.01 0.66
CA ARG A 71 -10.34 10.36 1.92
C ARG A 71 -11.85 10.29 1.99
N ASN A 72 -12.43 9.26 1.36
CA ASN A 72 -13.76 8.81 1.75
C ASN A 72 -13.69 8.68 3.26
N ARG A 73 -14.56 9.43 3.96
CA ARG A 73 -14.61 9.38 5.42
C ARG A 73 -14.69 7.90 5.77
N LYS A 74 -13.73 7.40 6.54
CA LYS A 74 -13.78 6.02 7.02
C LYS A 74 -15.11 5.89 7.74
N ILE A 75 -16.05 5.18 7.14
CA ILE A 75 -17.35 4.94 7.75
C ILE A 75 -17.03 4.07 8.97
N ASN A 76 -17.32 4.59 10.17
CA ASN A 76 -17.23 3.78 11.36
C ASN A 76 -18.43 2.83 11.36
N ILE A 77 -18.19 1.59 10.92
CA ILE A 77 -19.25 0.59 10.75
C ILE A 77 -19.71 0.17 12.15
N ARG A 78 -20.99 0.43 12.45
CA ARG A 78 -21.62 0.04 13.73
C ARG A 78 -22.05 -1.42 13.70
N CYS A 79 -22.23 -2.01 14.89
CA CYS A 79 -22.68 -3.40 15.05
C CYS A 79 -23.92 -3.76 14.20
N GLU A 80 -24.93 -2.88 14.16
CA GLU A 80 -26.14 -3.10 13.35
C GLU A 80 -25.88 -3.18 11.84
N GLN A 81 -24.87 -2.45 11.34
CA GLN A 81 -24.46 -2.54 9.94
C GLN A 81 -23.69 -3.83 9.66
N VAL A 82 -22.87 -4.29 10.62
CA VAL A 82 -22.18 -5.59 10.53
C VAL A 82 -23.19 -6.73 10.52
N LYS A 83 -24.20 -6.70 11.39
CA LYS A 83 -25.30 -7.69 11.38
C LYS A 83 -25.97 -7.78 10.01
N LYS A 84 -26.24 -6.63 9.38
CA LYS A 84 -26.78 -6.58 8.00
C LYS A 84 -25.81 -7.16 6.98
N LEU A 85 -24.51 -6.87 7.07
CA LEU A 85 -23.50 -7.44 6.15
C LEU A 85 -23.45 -8.97 6.26
N VAL A 86 -23.42 -9.49 7.48
CA VAL A 86 -23.40 -10.93 7.75
C VAL A 86 -24.69 -11.60 7.27
N SER A 87 -25.85 -10.97 7.46
CA SER A 87 -27.14 -11.53 7.02
C SER A 87 -27.25 -11.63 5.49
N HIS A 88 -26.61 -10.72 4.75
CA HIS A 88 -26.61 -10.73 3.28
C HIS A 88 -25.56 -11.68 2.69
N ALA A 89 -24.54 -12.06 3.46
CA ALA A 89 -23.54 -13.02 3.01
C ALA A 89 -24.16 -14.42 2.85
N LYS A 90 -23.97 -15.01 1.67
CA LYS A 90 -24.55 -16.31 1.31
C LYS A 90 -23.76 -17.49 1.88
N SER A 91 -22.43 -17.38 1.95
CA SER A 91 -21.58 -18.47 2.42
C SER A 91 -21.25 -18.32 3.90
N VAL A 92 -21.15 -19.44 4.61
CA VAL A 92 -20.72 -19.47 6.02
C VAL A 92 -19.29 -18.92 6.17
N ARG A 93 -18.44 -19.17 5.16
CA ARG A 93 -17.08 -18.62 5.11
C ARG A 93 -17.07 -17.10 5.12
N ASP A 94 -17.84 -16.45 4.25
CA ASP A 94 -17.86 -14.99 4.18
C ASP A 94 -18.42 -14.37 5.46
N ARG A 95 -19.42 -15.03 6.08
CA ARG A 95 -19.94 -14.63 7.40
C ARG A 95 -18.84 -14.67 8.47
N ALA A 96 -18.09 -15.76 8.53
CA ALA A 96 -16.97 -15.89 9.45
C ALA A 96 -15.89 -14.83 9.19
N VAL A 97 -15.51 -14.62 7.92
CA VAL A 97 -14.53 -13.58 7.53
C VAL A 97 -14.96 -12.19 7.98
N ILE A 98 -16.22 -11.80 7.73
CA ILE A 98 -16.74 -10.49 8.15
C ILE A 98 -16.67 -10.33 9.67
N LEU A 99 -17.09 -11.35 10.42
CA LEU A 99 -17.09 -11.32 11.88
C LEU A 99 -15.67 -11.29 12.45
N CYS A 100 -14.77 -12.14 11.96
CA CYS A 100 -13.38 -12.19 12.38
C CYS A 100 -12.69 -10.84 12.14
N LEU A 101 -12.81 -10.25 10.94
CA LEU A 101 -12.21 -8.94 10.64
C LEU A 101 -12.75 -7.83 11.56
N TRP A 102 -14.05 -7.84 11.87
CA TRP A 102 -14.65 -6.82 12.72
C TRP A 102 -14.27 -6.97 14.20
N GLN A 103 -14.19 -8.20 14.72
CA GLN A 103 -13.92 -8.46 16.14
C GLN A 103 -12.44 -8.37 16.51
N SER A 104 -11.54 -8.89 15.66
CA SER A 104 -10.11 -8.93 15.97
C SER A 104 -9.37 -7.67 15.54
N GLY A 105 -9.91 -6.93 14.56
CA GLY A 105 -9.22 -5.79 13.95
C GLY A 105 -7.98 -6.18 13.11
N MET A 106 -7.81 -7.47 12.78
CA MET A 106 -6.68 -7.96 12.00
C MET A 106 -6.72 -7.46 10.54
N SER A 107 -5.56 -7.43 9.88
CA SER A 107 -5.52 -7.12 8.45
C SER A 107 -6.04 -8.30 7.63
N ILE A 108 -6.44 -8.04 6.38
CA ILE A 108 -6.89 -9.12 5.49
C ILE A 108 -5.78 -10.15 5.21
N GLY A 109 -4.52 -9.71 5.22
CA GLY A 109 -3.37 -10.60 5.04
C GLY A 109 -3.23 -11.58 6.20
N ASP A 110 -3.40 -11.09 7.42
CA ASP A 110 -3.30 -11.91 8.64
C ASP A 110 -4.40 -12.97 8.67
N LEU A 111 -5.63 -12.58 8.33
CA LEU A 111 -6.75 -13.53 8.28
C LEU A 111 -6.55 -14.62 7.22
N LEU A 112 -6.04 -14.26 6.04
CA LEU A 112 -5.79 -15.23 4.97
C LEU A 112 -4.60 -16.15 5.27
N GLY A 113 -3.69 -15.75 6.16
CA GLY A 113 -2.57 -16.55 6.64
C GLY A 113 -2.89 -17.45 7.82
N LEU A 114 -4.09 -17.34 8.40
CA LEU A 114 -4.50 -18.08 9.59
C LEU A 114 -4.60 -19.58 9.31
N ASN A 115 -3.88 -20.39 10.08
CA ASN A 115 -3.95 -21.84 10.07
C ASN A 115 -4.71 -22.36 11.29
N VAL A 116 -5.14 -23.62 11.23
CA VAL A 116 -5.89 -24.26 12.33
C VAL A 116 -5.08 -24.24 13.64
N GLY A 117 -3.77 -24.44 13.57
CA GLY A 117 -2.88 -24.39 14.74
C GLY A 117 -2.81 -23.02 15.41
N ASP A 118 -3.13 -21.93 14.70
CA ASP A 118 -3.11 -20.58 15.27
C ASP A 118 -4.37 -20.29 16.13
N VAL A 119 -5.39 -21.15 16.04
CA VAL A 119 -6.69 -21.00 16.72
C VAL A 119 -6.92 -22.11 17.75
N MET A 120 -6.16 -23.19 17.68
CA MET A 120 -6.25 -24.29 18.64
C MET A 120 -5.82 -23.80 20.03
N ILE A 121 -6.64 -24.11 21.03
CA ILE A 121 -6.37 -23.80 22.44
C ILE A 121 -5.30 -24.76 23.00
N GLU A 122 -5.28 -26.00 22.50
CA GLU A 122 -4.31 -27.02 22.87
C GLU A 122 -3.63 -27.56 21.59
N ASP A 123 -2.30 -27.62 21.58
CA ASP A 123 -1.54 -28.27 20.52
C ASP A 123 -1.44 -29.77 20.83
N PRO A 124 -1.95 -30.68 19.96
CA PRO A 124 -1.87 -32.11 20.22
C PRO A 124 -0.45 -32.66 20.38
N ILE A 125 0.56 -31.94 19.88
CA ILE A 125 1.98 -32.32 19.95
C ILE A 125 2.67 -31.62 21.13
N ARG A 126 2.27 -30.40 21.49
CA ARG A 126 3.00 -29.54 22.46
C ARG A 126 2.28 -29.30 23.79
N GLY A 127 1.01 -29.73 23.93
CA GLY A 127 0.22 -29.50 25.14
C GLY A 127 -0.46 -28.12 25.15
N SER A 128 -1.05 -27.77 26.29
CA SER A 128 -1.65 -26.45 26.55
C SER A 128 -0.56 -25.37 26.56
N LEU A 129 -0.87 -24.19 26.03
CA LEU A 129 -0.01 -23.00 26.20
C LEU A 129 -0.05 -22.43 27.64
N ASP A 130 -0.99 -22.91 28.45
CA ASP A 130 -1.28 -22.43 29.81
C ASP A 130 -0.74 -23.35 30.93
N ASP A 131 0.10 -24.34 30.59
CA ASP A 131 0.79 -25.22 31.56
C ASP A 131 2.27 -24.83 31.80
#